data_AF-A0A2V9WTF0-F1
#
_entry.id   AF-A0A2V9WTF0-F1
#
_cell.length_a   1.000
_cell.length_b   1.000
_cell.length_c   1.000
_cell.angle_alpha   90.00
_cell.angle_beta   90.00
_cell.angle_gamma   90.00
#
_symmetry.space_group_name_H-M   'P 1'
#
loop_
_entity.id
_entity.type
_entity.pdbx_description
1 polymer ?
#
loop_
_entity_poly.entity_id
_entity_poly.type
_entity_poly.pdbx_seq_one_letter_code
_entity_poly.pdbx_strand_id
1 'polypeptide(L)'
;MSEQKTHPPLALGKKQYGIIAQAIERWREGGTIDDQLAERLSNSIAAASFDWQRTARYAFIVSIFCLVIAVGAVLADEVLLALLKRIFNSPAIVKCGFFSLVATGVFRYGLYLRKRYPHRAYGNESVFFLGVLALAVAVFFLGVAIDTGSGHYSLLFLIASALYALLGLWFPSKLVWVFGLLSLGAWMGTETGYVSGYGMYFLGMNYPLRFVL
;
A
#
# COMPACT_ATOMS: atom_id res chain seq x y z
N MET A 1 -39.53 11.71 26.04
CA MET A 1 -39.22 12.49 24.84
C MET A 1 -37.87 12.01 24.34
N SER A 2 -37.85 11.01 23.47
CA SER A 2 -36.63 10.33 23.02
C SER A 2 -35.94 11.13 21.92
N GLU A 3 -34.71 11.58 22.16
CA GLU A 3 -33.84 12.22 21.18
C GLU A 3 -33.71 11.35 19.92
N GLN A 4 -34.22 11.87 18.81
CA GLN A 4 -34.08 11.25 17.50
C GLN A 4 -32.67 11.55 16.99
N LYS A 5 -31.75 10.58 17.13
CA LYS A 5 -30.40 10.65 16.55
C LYS A 5 -30.53 10.84 15.04
N THR A 6 -30.28 12.05 14.56
CA THR A 6 -30.17 12.37 13.14
C THR A 6 -28.87 11.80 12.60
N HIS A 7 -28.94 10.60 12.02
CA HIS A 7 -27.82 10.04 11.28
C HIS A 7 -27.57 10.89 10.03
N PRO A 8 -26.30 11.19 9.68
CA PRO A 8 -25.99 11.89 8.44
C PRO A 8 -26.52 11.09 7.24
N PRO A 9 -27.05 11.76 6.20
CA PRO A 9 -27.64 11.08 5.06
C PRO A 9 -26.61 10.20 4.36
N LEU A 10 -27.04 9.02 3.93
CA LEU A 10 -26.20 8.05 3.25
C LEU A 10 -25.79 8.61 1.89
N ALA A 11 -24.51 8.95 1.73
CA ALA A 11 -23.98 9.47 0.48
C ALA A 11 -23.80 8.34 -0.54
N LEU A 12 -24.57 8.36 -1.63
CA LEU A 12 -24.54 7.35 -2.68
C LEU A 12 -24.00 7.91 -3.99
N GLY A 13 -23.29 7.08 -4.75
CA GLY A 13 -22.87 7.46 -6.10
C GLY A 13 -24.09 7.80 -6.97
N LYS A 14 -23.96 8.77 -7.88
CA LYS A 14 -25.09 9.29 -8.69
C LYS A 14 -25.97 8.20 -9.33
N LYS A 15 -25.36 7.11 -9.81
CA LYS A 15 -26.08 5.97 -10.39
C LYS A 15 -26.89 5.17 -9.35
N GLN A 16 -26.30 4.91 -8.18
CA GLN A 16 -26.98 4.22 -7.08
C GLN A 16 -28.10 5.08 -6.49
N TYR A 17 -27.84 6.39 -6.32
CA TYR A 17 -28.86 7.36 -5.92
C TYR A 17 -30.07 7.30 -6.86
N GLY A 18 -29.84 7.36 -8.18
CA GLY A 18 -30.92 7.29 -9.17
C GLY A 18 -31.73 6.00 -9.11
N ILE A 19 -31.08 4.84 -8.92
CA ILE A 19 -31.77 3.54 -8.80
C ILE A 19 -32.63 3.50 -7.55
N ILE A 20 -32.11 3.96 -6.41
CA ILE A 20 -32.84 3.90 -5.13
C ILE A 20 -33.97 4.94 -5.10
N ALA A 21 -33.74 6.15 -5.62
CA ALA A 21 -34.79 7.16 -5.74
C ALA A 21 -35.96 6.66 -6.62
N GLN A 22 -35.67 6.01 -7.76
CA GLN A 22 -36.69 5.39 -8.60
C GLN A 22 -37.41 4.22 -7.93
N ALA A 23 -36.69 3.42 -7.13
CA ALA A 23 -37.30 2.32 -6.38
C ALA A 23 -38.26 2.83 -5.30
N ILE A 24 -37.88 3.88 -4.56
CA ILE A 24 -38.73 4.53 -3.55
C ILE A 24 -40.01 5.07 -4.20
N GLU A 25 -39.88 5.76 -5.33
CA GLU A 25 -41.06 6.32 -6.02
C GLU A 25 -41.98 5.20 -6.53
N ARG A 26 -41.44 4.12 -7.08
CA ARG A 26 -42.26 2.97 -7.49
C ARG A 26 -42.96 2.28 -6.33
N TRP A 27 -42.32 2.17 -5.18
CA TRP A 27 -42.94 1.57 -3.99
C TRP A 27 -44.01 2.46 -3.38
N ARG A 28 -43.85 3.78 -3.52
CA ARG A 28 -44.88 4.77 -3.18
C ARG A 28 -46.08 4.66 -4.12
N GLU A 29 -45.86 4.66 -5.43
CA GLU A 29 -46.90 4.49 -6.45
C GLU A 29 -47.64 3.14 -6.31
N GLY A 30 -46.90 2.08 -5.96
CA GLY A 30 -47.45 0.74 -5.74
C GLY A 30 -48.12 0.53 -4.38
N GLY A 31 -48.22 1.57 -3.53
CA GLY A 31 -48.84 1.49 -2.20
C GLY A 31 -48.13 0.56 -1.22
N THR A 32 -46.88 0.19 -1.49
CA THR A 32 -46.08 -0.70 -0.64
C THR A 32 -45.49 0.04 0.57
N ILE A 33 -45.36 1.37 0.45
CA ILE A 33 -44.78 2.26 1.45
C ILE A 33 -45.69 3.49 1.61
N ASP A 34 -45.90 3.93 2.85
CA ASP A 34 -46.66 5.15 3.19
C ASP A 34 -45.91 6.44 2.79
N ASP A 35 -46.65 7.51 2.48
CA ASP A 35 -46.10 8.79 2.01
C ASP A 35 -45.06 9.36 3.00
N GLN A 36 -45.35 9.27 4.30
CA GLN A 36 -44.43 9.73 5.35
C GLN A 36 -43.13 8.90 5.41
N LEU A 37 -43.21 7.60 5.08
CA LEU A 37 -42.05 6.73 5.07
C LEU A 37 -41.21 6.94 3.82
N ALA A 38 -41.84 7.19 2.67
CA ALA A 38 -41.16 7.55 1.42
C ALA A 38 -40.35 8.85 1.58
N GLU A 39 -40.93 9.86 2.23
CA GLU A 39 -40.28 11.16 2.47
C GLU A 39 -39.13 11.05 3.49
N ARG A 40 -39.26 10.18 4.51
CA ARG A 40 -38.14 9.88 5.42
C ARG A 40 -37.00 9.15 4.71
N LEU A 41 -37.32 8.20 3.83
CA LEU A 41 -36.31 7.44 3.08
C LEU A 41 -35.57 8.32 2.06
N SER A 42 -36.28 9.18 1.33
CA SER A 42 -35.64 10.11 0.38
C SER A 42 -34.70 11.09 1.09
N ASN A 43 -35.13 11.65 2.23
CA ASN A 43 -34.31 12.56 3.05
C ASN A 43 -33.12 11.87 3.73
N SER A 44 -33.16 10.54 3.89
CA SER A 44 -32.05 9.75 4.44
C SER A 44 -30.92 9.49 3.43
N ILE A 45 -31.11 9.83 2.16
CA ILE A 45 -30.18 9.54 1.07
C ILE A 45 -29.72 10.86 0.44
N ALA A 46 -28.40 11.00 0.23
CA ALA A 46 -27.83 12.13 -0.50
C ALA A 46 -27.03 11.64 -1.70
N ALA A 47 -27.10 12.37 -2.81
CA ALA A 47 -26.22 12.13 -3.95
C ALA A 47 -24.80 12.62 -3.61
N ALA A 48 -23.82 11.71 -3.66
CA ALA A 48 -22.42 12.08 -3.55
C ALA A 48 -22.05 13.02 -4.70
N SER A 49 -21.44 14.17 -4.37
CA SER A 49 -21.15 15.24 -5.32
C SER A 49 -20.08 14.85 -6.35
N PHE A 50 -19.15 13.95 -6.00
CA PHE A 50 -18.03 13.55 -6.85
C PHE A 50 -17.62 12.08 -6.67
N ASP A 51 -17.34 11.39 -7.78
CA ASP A 51 -16.94 9.97 -7.81
C ASP A 51 -15.40 9.84 -7.79
N TRP A 52 -14.84 9.88 -6.58
CA TRP A 52 -13.39 9.73 -6.37
C TRP A 52 -12.86 8.37 -6.83
N GLN A 53 -13.70 7.33 -6.82
CA GLN A 53 -13.30 5.98 -7.22
C GLN A 53 -13.04 5.92 -8.73
N ARG A 54 -13.90 6.54 -9.55
CA ARG A 54 -13.65 6.67 -11.00
C ARG A 54 -12.40 7.48 -11.28
N THR A 55 -12.22 8.60 -10.58
CA THR A 55 -11.05 9.48 -10.77
C THR A 55 -9.76 8.72 -10.48
N ALA A 56 -9.70 7.99 -9.35
CA ALA A 56 -8.57 7.15 -9.00
C ALA A 56 -8.31 6.05 -10.06
N ARG A 57 -9.36 5.40 -10.56
CA ARG A 57 -9.24 4.37 -11.61
C ARG A 57 -8.62 4.92 -12.89
N TYR A 58 -9.09 6.07 -13.37
CA TYR A 58 -8.53 6.67 -14.59
C TYR A 58 -7.12 7.21 -14.36
N ALA A 59 -6.85 7.86 -13.23
CA ALA A 59 -5.51 8.31 -12.88
C ALA A 59 -4.51 7.13 -12.84
N PHE A 60 -4.95 5.97 -12.35
CA PHE A 60 -4.15 4.75 -12.35
C PHE A 60 -3.88 4.21 -13.77
N ILE A 61 -4.87 4.24 -14.66
CA ILE A 61 -4.66 3.84 -16.06
C ILE A 61 -3.67 4.80 -16.75
N VAL A 62 -3.83 6.10 -16.52
CA VAL A 62 -2.93 7.14 -17.08
C VAL A 62 -1.52 6.98 -16.53
N SER A 63 -1.33 6.68 -15.24
CA SER A 63 0.00 6.48 -14.68
C SER A 63 0.70 5.25 -15.26
N ILE A 64 -0.04 4.18 -15.57
CA ILE A 64 0.51 3.01 -16.28
C ILE A 64 1.02 3.40 -17.67
N PHE A 65 0.20 4.11 -18.47
CA PHE A 65 0.65 4.58 -19.78
C PHE A 65 1.85 5.51 -19.68
N CYS A 66 1.85 6.42 -18.71
CA CYS A 66 2.97 7.30 -18.43
C CYS A 66 4.25 6.52 -18.10
N LEU A 67 4.15 5.47 -17.28
CA LEU A 67 5.28 4.59 -16.95
C LEU A 67 5.81 3.88 -18.20
N VAL A 68 4.92 3.31 -19.03
CA VAL A 68 5.31 2.60 -20.27
C VAL A 68 5.99 3.56 -21.24
N ILE A 69 5.44 4.76 -21.43
CA ILE A 69 6.03 5.79 -22.30
C ILE A 69 7.39 6.24 -21.75
N ALA A 70 7.50 6.46 -20.43
CA ALA A 70 8.76 6.85 -19.80
C ALA A 70 9.86 5.80 -20.00
N VAL A 71 9.53 4.52 -19.77
CA VAL A 71 10.46 3.41 -20.01
C VAL A 71 10.84 3.33 -21.49
N GLY A 72 9.86 3.43 -22.41
CA GLY A 72 10.11 3.44 -23.85
C GLY A 72 11.01 4.60 -24.28
N ALA A 73 10.79 5.80 -23.75
CA ALA A 73 11.61 6.97 -24.00
C ALA A 73 13.05 6.80 -23.50
N VAL A 74 13.24 6.24 -22.31
CA VAL A 74 14.58 5.95 -21.76
C VAL A 74 15.33 4.92 -22.61
N LEU A 75 14.62 3.90 -23.12
CA LEU A 75 15.23 2.85 -23.95
C LEU A 75 15.56 3.32 -25.37
N ALA A 76 14.80 4.27 -25.91
CA ALA A 76 15.03 4.83 -27.25
C ALA A 76 16.14 5.88 -27.30
N ASP A 77 16.56 6.44 -26.16
CA ASP A 77 17.55 7.50 -26.07
C ASP A 77 18.91 6.95 -25.56
N GLU A 78 19.94 7.03 -26.39
CA GLU A 78 21.27 6.51 -26.07
C GLU A 78 21.94 7.24 -24.89
N VAL A 79 21.69 8.54 -24.72
CA VAL A 79 22.25 9.35 -23.63
C VAL A 79 21.58 8.97 -22.31
N LEU A 80 20.25 8.88 -22.30
CA LEU A 80 19.51 8.46 -21.11
C LEU A 80 19.85 7.03 -20.71
N LEU A 81 19.96 6.13 -21.69
CA LEU A 81 20.36 4.74 -21.47
C LEU A 81 21.80 4.64 -20.94
N ALA A 82 22.74 5.45 -21.45
CA ALA A 82 24.11 5.51 -20.95
C ALA A 82 24.18 6.04 -19.51
N LEU A 83 23.40 7.09 -19.18
CA LEU A 83 23.27 7.59 -17.82
C LEU A 83 22.67 6.54 -16.89
N LEU A 84 21.61 5.85 -17.30
CA LEU A 84 21.00 4.76 -16.55
C LEU A 84 22.02 3.65 -16.30
N LYS A 85 22.74 3.20 -17.34
CA LYS A 85 23.83 2.23 -17.20
C LYS A 85 24.89 2.70 -16.22
N ARG A 86 25.30 3.97 -16.24
CA ARG A 86 26.29 4.50 -15.29
C ARG A 86 25.79 4.50 -13.85
N ILE A 87 24.53 4.88 -13.61
CA ILE A 87 23.89 4.82 -12.29
C ILE A 87 23.81 3.36 -11.81
N PHE A 88 23.40 2.45 -12.70
CA PHE A 88 23.27 1.03 -12.40
C PHE A 88 24.60 0.26 -12.38
N ASN A 89 25.69 0.79 -12.92
CA ASN A 89 27.04 0.20 -12.85
C ASN A 89 27.79 0.57 -11.55
N SER A 90 27.14 1.32 -10.65
CA SER A 90 27.74 1.63 -9.35
C SER A 90 27.76 0.38 -8.43
N PRO A 91 28.79 0.22 -7.58
CA PRO A 91 28.87 -0.89 -6.63
C PRO A 91 27.61 -0.98 -5.78
N ALA A 92 27.13 -2.20 -5.51
CA ALA A 92 25.90 -2.43 -4.74
C ALA A 92 25.96 -1.75 -3.36
N ILE A 93 27.13 -1.71 -2.73
CA ILE A 93 27.34 -1.03 -1.44
C ILE A 93 27.08 0.50 -1.52
N VAL A 94 27.46 1.14 -2.62
CA VAL A 94 27.23 2.58 -2.83
C VAL A 94 25.74 2.86 -2.99
N LYS A 95 25.02 1.99 -3.72
CA LYS A 95 23.56 2.08 -3.87
C LYS A 95 22.86 1.85 -2.53
N CYS A 96 23.27 0.84 -1.77
CA CYS A 96 22.77 0.60 -0.41
C CYS A 96 22.93 1.83 0.48
N GLY A 97 24.13 2.43 0.50
CA GLY A 97 24.40 3.66 1.27
C GLY A 97 23.51 4.82 0.82
N PHE A 98 23.39 5.05 -0.49
CA PHE A 98 22.53 6.09 -1.05
C PHE A 98 21.06 5.91 -0.65
N PHE A 99 20.49 4.73 -0.85
CA PHE A 99 19.09 4.46 -0.51
C PHE A 99 18.85 4.50 1.00
N SER A 100 19.82 4.12 1.82
CA SER A 100 19.73 4.25 3.29
C SER A 100 19.66 5.73 3.72
N LEU A 101 20.47 6.59 3.10
CA LEU A 101 20.43 8.04 3.34
C LEU A 101 19.10 8.64 2.89
N VAL A 102 18.60 8.25 1.71
CA VAL A 102 17.29 8.68 1.20
C VAL A 102 16.18 8.24 2.14
N ALA A 103 16.16 6.98 2.56
CA ALA A 103 15.16 6.47 3.50
C ALA A 103 15.16 7.26 4.82
N THR A 104 16.35 7.54 5.37
CA THR A 104 16.50 8.35 6.58
C THR A 104 15.95 9.77 6.38
N GLY A 105 16.27 10.40 5.24
CA GLY A 105 15.75 11.72 4.89
C GLY A 105 14.22 11.75 4.79
N VAL A 106 13.64 10.75 4.12
CA VAL A 106 12.19 10.60 3.96
C VAL A 106 11.50 10.37 5.30
N PHE A 107 12.04 9.50 6.17
CA PHE A 107 11.48 9.30 7.50
C PHE A 107 11.53 10.57 8.34
N ARG A 108 12.67 11.30 8.32
CA ARG A 108 12.78 12.60 9.00
C ARG A 108 11.77 13.61 8.48
N TYR A 109 11.58 13.67 7.16
CA TYR A 109 10.58 14.54 6.54
C TYR A 109 9.15 14.13 6.92
N GLY A 110 8.85 12.83 6.95
CA GLY A 110 7.56 12.30 7.40
C GLY A 110 7.25 12.69 8.85
N LEU A 111 8.24 12.67 9.73
CA LEU A 111 8.09 13.14 11.12
C LEU A 111 7.85 14.65 11.22
N TYR A 112 8.56 15.44 10.41
CA TYR A 112 8.34 16.87 10.33
C TYR A 112 6.91 17.18 9.86
N LEU A 113 6.44 16.49 8.81
CA LEU A 113 5.10 16.67 8.26
C LEU A 113 4.01 16.27 9.26
N ARG A 114 4.23 15.17 10.00
CA ARG A 114 3.31 14.70 11.04
C ARG A 114 3.18 15.71 12.18
N LYS A 115 4.26 16.37 12.59
CA LYS A 115 4.23 17.44 13.62
C LYS A 115 3.51 18.69 13.11
N ARG A 116 3.70 19.07 11.85
CA ARG A 116 3.13 20.30 11.27
C ARG A 116 1.66 20.14 10.86
N TYR A 117 1.27 18.97 10.37
CA TYR A 117 -0.07 18.70 9.82
C TYR A 117 -0.64 17.37 10.35
N PRO A 118 -1.00 17.28 11.64
CA PRO A 118 -1.51 16.05 12.24
C PRO A 118 -2.86 15.60 11.66
N HIS A 119 -3.66 16.52 11.10
CA HIS A 119 -4.96 16.23 10.50
C HIS A 119 -4.87 15.51 9.14
N ARG A 120 -3.70 15.47 8.49
CA ARG A 120 -3.50 14.81 7.19
C ARG A 120 -2.95 13.39 7.35
N ALA A 121 -3.70 12.53 8.04
CA ALA A 121 -3.28 11.16 8.34
C ALA A 121 -2.85 10.37 7.09
N TYR A 122 -3.64 10.39 6.01
CA TYR A 122 -3.34 9.65 4.77
C TYR A 122 -2.07 10.16 4.04
N GLY A 123 -1.90 11.48 3.99
CA GLY A 123 -0.72 12.08 3.35
C GLY A 123 0.56 11.82 4.14
N ASN A 124 0.49 11.91 5.48
CA ASN A 124 1.63 11.59 6.34
C ASN A 124 2.01 10.10 6.22
N GLU A 125 1.02 9.21 6.21
CA GLU A 125 1.24 7.76 6.07
C GLU A 125 1.87 7.40 4.72
N SER A 126 1.53 8.12 3.65
CA SER A 126 2.12 7.93 2.32
C SER A 126 3.62 8.26 2.29
N VAL A 127 4.07 9.26 3.07
CA VAL A 127 5.50 9.58 3.21
C VAL A 127 6.24 8.46 3.97
N PHE A 128 5.65 7.92 5.04
CA PHE A 128 6.21 6.76 5.74
C PHE A 128 6.31 5.53 4.83
N PHE A 129 5.29 5.29 4.00
CA PHE A 129 5.30 4.24 3.00
C PHE A 129 6.46 4.40 2.00
N LEU A 130 6.70 5.63 1.53
CA LEU A 130 7.85 5.91 0.65
C LEU A 130 9.19 5.61 1.34
N GLY A 131 9.30 5.91 2.63
CA GLY A 131 10.48 5.58 3.44
C GLY A 131 10.71 4.08 3.58
N VAL A 132 9.63 3.31 3.81
CA VAL A 132 9.66 1.84 3.85
C VAL A 132 10.11 1.26 2.50
N LEU A 133 9.60 1.75 1.38
CA LEU A 133 10.04 1.33 0.05
C LEU A 133 11.53 1.61 -0.19
N ALA A 134 12.00 2.80 0.15
CA ALA A 134 13.41 3.17 0.01
C ALA A 134 14.32 2.26 0.87
N LEU A 135 13.87 1.92 2.09
CA LEU A 135 14.60 0.99 2.97
C LEU A 135 14.62 -0.43 2.40
N ALA A 136 13.51 -0.92 1.83
CA ALA A 136 13.48 -2.21 1.13
C ALA A 136 14.53 -2.27 0.01
N VAL A 137 14.63 -1.21 -0.80
CA VAL A 137 15.64 -1.11 -1.87
C VAL A 137 17.05 -1.08 -1.30
N ALA A 138 17.27 -0.39 -0.19
CA ALA A 138 18.57 -0.38 0.49
C ALA A 138 18.97 -1.80 0.97
N VAL A 139 18.05 -2.53 1.62
CA VAL A 139 18.30 -3.90 2.08
C VAL A 139 18.52 -4.86 0.91
N PHE A 140 17.80 -4.68 -0.20
CA PHE A 140 18.04 -5.46 -1.42
C PHE A 140 19.48 -5.28 -1.92
N PHE A 141 19.95 -4.03 -2.04
CA PHE A 141 21.33 -3.77 -2.46
C PHE A 141 22.37 -4.19 -1.42
N LEU A 142 22.04 -4.15 -0.13
CA LEU A 142 22.88 -4.75 0.91
C LEU A 142 23.05 -6.24 0.64
N GLY A 143 21.97 -6.94 0.31
CA GLY A 143 21.97 -8.35 -0.08
C GLY A 143 22.88 -8.64 -1.24
N VAL A 144 22.75 -7.89 -2.32
CA VAL A 144 23.62 -8.01 -3.49
C VAL A 144 25.09 -7.72 -3.14
N ALA A 145 25.36 -6.82 -2.19
CA ALA A 145 26.73 -6.48 -1.79
C ALA A 145 27.39 -7.56 -0.91
N ILE A 146 26.60 -8.26 -0.09
CA ILE A 146 27.09 -9.34 0.80
C ILE A 146 26.92 -10.73 0.21
N ASP A 147 26.28 -10.86 -0.95
CA ASP A 147 26.04 -12.16 -1.58
C ASP A 147 27.37 -12.84 -1.92
N THR A 148 27.61 -13.95 -1.24
CA THR A 148 28.78 -14.80 -1.42
C THR A 148 28.55 -15.87 -2.50
N GLY A 149 27.42 -15.83 -3.22
CA GLY A 149 27.03 -16.84 -4.19
C GLY A 149 26.34 -18.06 -3.56
N SER A 150 26.02 -17.99 -2.27
CA SER A 150 25.37 -19.08 -1.53
C SER A 150 23.87 -19.21 -1.81
N GLY A 151 23.25 -18.21 -2.44
CA GLY A 151 21.82 -18.21 -2.78
C GLY A 151 20.87 -18.14 -1.58
N HIS A 152 21.39 -17.92 -0.36
CA HIS A 152 20.61 -17.84 0.88
C HIS A 152 20.20 -16.40 1.19
N TYR A 153 19.05 -15.99 0.66
CA TYR A 153 18.50 -14.64 0.87
C TYR A 153 17.67 -14.51 2.15
N SER A 154 17.54 -15.59 2.92
CA SER A 154 16.77 -15.61 4.17
C SER A 154 17.23 -14.52 5.15
N LEU A 155 18.54 -14.40 5.36
CA LEU A 155 19.12 -13.40 6.27
C LEU A 155 18.69 -11.97 5.92
N LEU A 156 18.43 -11.66 4.64
CA LEU A 156 18.01 -10.34 4.20
C LEU A 156 16.57 -10.02 4.60
N PHE A 157 15.67 -11.00 4.50
CA PHE A 157 14.29 -10.84 4.96
C PHE A 157 14.23 -10.68 6.49
N LEU A 158 15.15 -11.33 7.21
CA LEU A 158 15.29 -11.17 8.66
C LEU A 158 15.82 -9.78 9.04
N ILE A 159 16.85 -9.29 8.34
CA ILE A 159 17.37 -7.93 8.55
C ILE A 159 16.28 -6.89 8.24
N ALA A 160 15.56 -7.05 7.13
CA ALA A 160 14.45 -6.18 6.78
C ALA A 160 13.34 -6.19 7.83
N SER A 161 12.94 -7.37 8.34
CA SER A 161 11.89 -7.47 9.36
C SER A 161 12.31 -6.81 10.67
N ALA A 162 13.56 -7.01 11.11
CA ALA A 162 14.11 -6.36 12.30
C ALA A 162 14.15 -4.83 12.16
N LEU A 163 14.58 -4.32 11.00
CA LEU A 163 14.61 -2.88 10.72
C LEU A 163 13.19 -2.28 10.73
N TYR A 164 12.22 -2.93 10.09
CA TYR A 164 10.84 -2.47 10.12
C TYR A 164 10.22 -2.56 11.51
N ALA A 165 10.52 -3.58 12.30
CA ALA A 165 10.05 -3.70 13.68
C ALA A 165 10.61 -2.56 14.55
N LEU A 166 11.91 -2.28 14.46
CA LEU A 166 12.56 -1.14 15.14
C LEU A 166 11.92 0.19 14.76
N LEU A 167 11.67 0.40 13.46
CA LEU A 167 10.99 1.60 12.98
C LEU A 167 9.52 1.65 13.43
N GLY A 168 8.83 0.52 13.51
CA GLY A 168 7.46 0.43 14.01
C GLY A 168 7.33 0.70 15.51
N LEU A 169 8.38 0.41 16.29
CA LEU A 169 8.47 0.78 17.70
C LEU A 169 8.70 2.29 17.88
N TRP A 170 9.52 2.90 17.02
CA TRP A 170 9.74 4.36 17.04
C TRP A 170 8.59 5.15 16.43
N PHE A 171 7.86 4.58 15.46
CA PHE A 171 6.82 5.25 14.70
C PHE A 171 5.54 4.41 14.71
N PRO A 172 4.45 4.86 15.36
CA PRO A 172 3.17 4.16 15.34
C PRO A 172 2.47 4.42 13.99
N SER A 173 2.98 3.78 12.94
CA SER A 173 2.43 3.70 11.59
C SER A 173 1.99 2.26 11.35
N LYS A 174 0.73 2.07 10.94
CA LYS A 174 0.19 0.72 10.70
C LYS A 174 0.88 0.07 9.50
N LEU A 175 1.25 0.85 8.49
CA LEU A 175 1.92 0.33 7.30
C LEU A 175 3.30 -0.23 7.62
N VAL A 176 4.10 0.44 8.47
CA VAL A 176 5.43 -0.05 8.86
C VAL A 176 5.33 -1.43 9.52
N TRP A 177 4.35 -1.62 10.41
CA TRP A 177 4.09 -2.92 11.04
C TRP A 177 3.63 -4.00 10.05
N VAL A 178 2.76 -3.66 9.10
CA VAL A 178 2.33 -4.60 8.04
C VAL A 178 3.53 -5.07 7.22
N PHE A 179 4.42 -4.17 6.81
CA PHE A 179 5.63 -4.54 6.09
C PHE A 179 6.64 -5.34 6.94
N GLY A 180 6.75 -5.03 8.24
CA GLY A 180 7.55 -5.82 9.17
C GLY A 180 7.07 -7.27 9.29
N LEU A 181 5.76 -7.47 9.47
CA LEU A 181 5.15 -8.79 9.53
C LEU A 181 5.25 -9.53 8.19
N LEU A 182 5.06 -8.84 7.08
CA LEU A 182 5.19 -9.42 5.74
C LEU A 182 6.64 -9.87 5.49
N SER A 183 7.63 -9.07 5.90
CA SER A 183 9.04 -9.43 5.80
C SER A 183 9.41 -10.60 6.71
N LEU A 184 8.83 -10.67 7.91
CA LEU A 184 9.01 -11.80 8.83
C LEU A 184 8.41 -13.09 8.24
N GLY A 185 7.23 -13.00 7.64
CA GLY A 185 6.62 -14.12 6.92
C GLY A 185 7.48 -14.55 5.72
N ALA A 186 8.00 -13.61 4.93
CA ALA A 186 8.90 -13.91 3.82
C ALA A 186 10.18 -14.61 4.30
N TRP A 187 10.76 -14.18 5.43
CA TRP A 187 11.88 -14.86 6.07
C TRP A 187 11.52 -16.30 6.44
N MET A 188 10.42 -16.51 7.17
CA MET A 188 9.99 -17.84 7.59
C MET A 188 9.71 -18.76 6.39
N GLY A 189 9.05 -18.24 5.35
CA GLY A 189 8.75 -18.99 4.13
C GLY A 189 9.99 -19.38 3.34
N THR A 190 11.01 -18.49 3.30
CA THR A 190 12.27 -18.78 2.61
C THR A 190 13.15 -19.72 3.42
N GLU A 191 13.32 -19.51 4.73
CA GLU A 191 14.11 -20.37 5.60
C GLU A 191 13.58 -21.81 5.64
N THR A 192 12.27 -21.97 5.87
CA THR A 192 11.66 -23.30 5.85
C THR A 192 11.72 -23.96 4.48
N GLY A 193 11.75 -23.17 3.40
CA GLY A 193 11.96 -23.66 2.03
C GLY A 193 13.39 -24.13 1.78
N TYR A 194 14.40 -23.39 2.26
CA TYR A 194 15.81 -23.79 2.18
C TYR A 194 16.05 -25.09 2.95
N VAL A 195 15.56 -25.17 4.19
CA VAL A 195 15.76 -26.36 5.03
C VAL A 195 15.01 -27.58 4.51
N SER A 196 13.85 -27.40 3.86
CA SER A 196 13.14 -28.51 3.19
C SER A 196 13.68 -28.85 1.80
N GLY A 197 14.73 -28.18 1.31
CA GLY A 197 15.25 -28.36 -0.05
C GLY A 197 14.21 -28.07 -1.15
N TYR A 198 13.33 -27.09 -0.91
CA TYR A 198 12.14 -26.79 -1.73
C TYR A 198 11.08 -27.91 -1.78
N GLY A 199 11.17 -28.91 -0.90
CA GLY A 199 10.14 -29.92 -0.74
C GLY A 199 8.79 -29.34 -0.28
N MET A 200 7.71 -30.01 -0.67
CA MET A 200 6.33 -29.65 -0.32
C MET A 200 6.07 -29.61 1.19
N TYR A 201 6.90 -30.33 1.97
CA TYR A 201 6.75 -30.50 3.41
C TYR A 201 8.01 -30.06 4.17
N PHE A 202 7.82 -29.30 5.24
CA PHE A 202 8.86 -28.96 6.23
C PHE A 202 8.40 -29.54 7.56
N LEU A 203 9.16 -30.47 8.15
CA LEU A 203 8.77 -31.22 9.35
C LEU A 203 7.37 -31.88 9.23
N GLY A 204 7.01 -32.36 8.02
CA GLY A 204 5.68 -32.94 7.74
C GLY A 204 4.55 -31.92 7.54
N MET A 205 4.83 -30.62 7.66
CA MET A 205 3.84 -29.55 7.48
C MET A 205 3.85 -29.01 6.04
N ASN A 206 2.66 -28.85 5.47
CA ASN A 206 2.47 -28.17 4.18
C ASN A 206 2.72 -26.65 4.31
N TYR A 207 2.89 -25.95 3.18
CA TYR A 207 3.26 -24.53 3.18
C TYR A 207 2.31 -23.61 3.97
N PRO A 208 0.98 -23.74 3.88
CA PRO A 208 0.05 -22.93 4.69
C PRO A 208 0.16 -23.17 6.20
N LEU A 209 0.34 -24.42 6.65
CA LEU A 209 0.47 -24.75 8.08
C LEU A 209 1.69 -24.10 8.74
N ARG A 210 2.72 -23.76 7.95
CA ARG A 210 3.90 -23.06 8.44
C ARG A 210 3.58 -21.66 8.99
N PHE A 211 2.52 -21.00 8.54
CA PHE A 211 2.22 -19.61 8.92
C PHE A 211 1.16 -19.45 10.02
N VAL A 212 0.60 -20.56 10.52
CA VAL A 212 -0.56 -20.57 11.42
C VAL A 212 -0.20 -20.95 12.86
N LEU A 213 0.88 -21.70 13.06
CA LEU A 213 1.41 -22.10 14.38
C LEU A 213 2.27 -20.98 14.98
#